data_AF-A0A7V7BFP7-F1
#
_entry.id   AF-A0A7V7BFP7-F1
#
_cell.length_a   1.000
_cell.length_b   1.000
_cell.length_c   1.000
_cell.angle_alpha   90.00
_cell.angle_beta   90.00
_cell.angle_gamma   90.00
#
_symmetry.space_group_name_H-M   'P 1'
#
loop_
_entity.id
_entity.type
_entity.pdbx_description
1 polymer ?
#
loop_
_entity_poly.entity_id
_entity_poly.type
_entity_poly.pdbx_seq_one_letter_code
_entity_poly.pdbx_strand_id
1 'polypeptide(L)' 'LSQALIFKETANVTGIVLTKLDGTAKGGVIIPVADQMRIPVKYVGVGEGIDDLKPFKAEEFVEALFAEG' A
#
# COMPACT_ATOMS: atom_id res chain seq x y z
N LEU A 1 7.51 -8.48 -2.07
CA LEU A 1 6.49 -9.23 -2.85
C LEU A 1 6.34 -10.67 -2.36
N SER A 2 7.44 -11.42 -2.21
CA SER A 2 7.45 -12.81 -1.70
C SER A 2 6.67 -13.01 -0.39
N GLN A 3 6.80 -12.10 0.57
CA GLN A 3 6.09 -12.20 1.86
C GLN A 3 4.56 -12.17 1.69
N ALA A 4 4.05 -11.29 0.84
CA ALA A 4 2.60 -11.15 0.65
C ALA A 4 2.00 -12.45 0.08
N LEU A 5 2.65 -13.06 -0.90
CA LEU A 5 2.21 -14.33 -1.50
C LEU A 5 2.18 -15.47 -0.46
N ILE A 6 3.21 -15.59 0.38
CA ILE A 6 3.26 -16.61 1.44
C ILE A 6 2.08 -16.43 2.41
N PHE A 7 1.75 -15.20 2.80
CA PHE A 7 0.59 -14.94 3.66
C PHE A 7 -0.74 -15.26 2.99
N LYS A 8 -0.89 -14.98 1.69
CA LYS A 8 -2.10 -15.32 0.92
C LYS A 8 -2.32 -16.84 0.83
N GLU A 9 -1.24 -17.61 0.70
CA GLU A 9 -1.32 -19.08 0.63
C GLU A 9 -1.55 -19.72 2.01
N THR A 10 -1.04 -19.08 3.07
CA THR A 10 -1.12 -19.61 4.44
C THR A 10 -2.40 -19.19 5.17
N ALA A 11 -2.95 -18.02 4.84
CA ALA A 11 -4.10 -17.43 5.51
C ALA A 11 -5.04 -16.72 4.51
N ASN A 12 -6.32 -16.63 4.87
CA ASN A 12 -7.31 -15.92 4.07
C ASN A 12 -7.17 -14.39 4.22
N VAL A 13 -6.16 -13.81 3.58
CA VAL A 13 -5.90 -12.36 3.63
C VAL A 13 -6.97 -11.61 2.84
N THR A 14 -7.70 -10.70 3.50
CA THR A 14 -8.79 -9.93 2.89
C THR A 14 -8.42 -8.48 2.56
N GLY A 15 -7.24 -8.02 3.00
CA GLY A 15 -6.76 -6.68 2.73
C GLY A 15 -5.33 -6.45 3.19
N ILE A 16 -4.75 -5.35 2.72
CA ILE A 16 -3.37 -4.96 2.99
C ILE A 16 -3.34 -3.58 3.66
N VAL A 17 -2.46 -3.42 4.64
CA VAL A 17 -2.04 -2.12 5.15
C VAL A 17 -0.62 -1.88 4.68
N LEU A 18 -0.37 -0.73 4.06
CA LEU A 18 0.97 -0.32 3.64
C LEU A 18 1.46 0.79 4.55
N THR A 19 2.74 0.78 4.88
CA THR A 19 3.34 1.77 5.79
C THR A 19 4.61 2.36 5.19
N LYS A 20 5.06 3.50 5.72
CA LYS A 20 6.29 4.18 5.30
C LYS A 20 6.23 4.71 3.86
N LEU A 21 5.10 5.32 3.49
CA LEU A 21 4.92 5.97 2.18
C LEU A 21 5.45 7.41 2.12
N ASP A 22 5.83 7.99 3.25
CA ASP A 22 6.47 9.30 3.41
C ASP A 22 7.87 9.39 2.75
N GLY A 23 8.57 8.27 2.64
CA GLY A 23 9.87 8.18 1.97
C GLY A 23 9.77 7.86 0.48
N THR A 24 9.27 8.81 -0.32
CA THR A 24 9.45 9.13 -1.77
C THR A 24 10.12 8.15 -2.78
N ALA A 25 10.16 6.83 -2.58
CA ALA A 25 10.67 5.88 -3.59
C ALA A 25 9.93 4.54 -3.63
N LYS A 26 8.93 4.36 -2.76
CA LYS A 26 8.24 3.07 -2.57
C LYS A 26 6.79 3.04 -3.05
N GLY A 27 6.23 4.18 -3.47
CA GLY A 27 4.88 4.23 -4.05
C GLY A 27 4.70 3.22 -5.19
N GLY A 28 5.72 3.03 -6.02
CA GLY A 28 5.69 2.06 -7.12
C GLY A 28 5.50 0.59 -6.71
N VAL A 29 5.71 0.21 -5.44
CA VAL A 29 5.50 -1.18 -4.99
C VAL A 29 4.01 -1.53 -4.83
N ILE A 30 3.13 -0.53 -4.67
CA ILE A 30 1.70 -0.79 -4.45
C ILE A 30 1.06 -1.43 -5.68
N ILE A 31 1.45 -0.99 -6.88
CA ILE A 31 0.87 -1.43 -8.15
C ILE A 31 1.12 -2.93 -8.37
N PRO A 32 2.37 -3.45 -8.35
CA PRO A 32 2.61 -4.88 -8.51
C PRO A 32 2.10 -5.72 -7.33
N VAL A 33 2.07 -5.18 -6.10
CA VAL A 33 1.49 -5.89 -4.95
C VAL A 33 -0.02 -6.04 -5.12
N ALA A 34 -0.73 -4.97 -5.48
CA ALA A 34 -2.17 -4.99 -5.72
C ALA A 34 -2.53 -5.91 -6.90
N ASP A 35 -1.78 -5.83 -8.00
CA ASP A 35 -1.97 -6.66 -9.19
C ASP A 35 -1.81 -8.16 -8.90
N GLN A 36 -0.72 -8.54 -8.22
CA GLN A 36 -0.45 -9.94 -7.91
C GLN A 36 -1.38 -10.50 -6.83
N MET A 37 -1.66 -9.71 -5.80
CA MET A 37 -2.41 -10.20 -4.64
C MET A 37 -3.91 -10.21 -4.91
N ARG A 38 -4.43 -9.32 -5.77
CA ARG A 38 -5.86 -9.12 -6.06
C ARG A 38 -6.71 -8.93 -4.79
N ILE A 39 -6.14 -8.28 -3.79
CA ILE A 39 -6.82 -7.93 -2.54
C ILE A 39 -6.69 -6.42 -2.30
N PRO A 40 -7.70 -5.78 -1.69
CA PRO A 40 -7.73 -4.33 -1.53
C PRO A 40 -6.69 -3.84 -0.52
N VAL A 41 -5.98 -2.77 -0.87
CA VAL A 41 -5.27 -1.95 0.12
C VAL A 41 -6.32 -1.16 0.91
N LYS A 42 -6.29 -1.28 2.25
CA LYS A 42 -7.28 -0.67 3.15
C LYS A 42 -6.76 0.62 3.78
N TYR A 43 -5.48 0.64 4.15
CA TYR A 43 -4.85 1.76 4.84
C TYR A 43 -3.43 2.00 4.33
N VAL A 44 -2.97 3.23 4.50
CA VAL A 44 -1.63 3.70 4.20
C VAL A 44 -1.05 4.50 5.37
N GLY A 45 0.18 4.20 5.75
CA GLY A 45 0.96 4.95 6.73
C GLY A 45 1.89 5.93 6.01
N VAL A 46 1.66 7.23 6.19
CA VAL A 46 2.38 8.34 5.54
C VAL A 46 3.29 9.09 6.53
N GLY A 47 3.76 8.41 7.56
CA GLY A 47 4.57 8.96 8.64
C GLY A 47 4.72 7.97 9.79
N GLU A 48 5.25 8.44 10.91
CA GLU A 48 5.56 7.62 12.11
C GLU A 48 4.51 7.77 13.23
N GLY A 49 3.66 8.80 13.17
CA GLY A 49 2.64 9.07 14.17
C GLY A 49 1.40 8.19 14.03
N ILE A 50 0.60 8.12 15.10
CA ILE A 50 -0.66 7.37 15.10
C ILE A 50 -1.67 7.94 14.09
N ASP A 51 -1.64 9.26 13.90
CA ASP A 51 -2.51 9.99 12.98
C ASP A 51 -2.06 9.88 11.51
N ASP A 52 -0.90 9.27 11.26
CA ASP A 52 -0.35 9.08 9.92
C ASP A 52 -0.88 7.82 9.23
N LEU A 53 -1.64 6.98 9.94
CA LEU A 53 -2.36 5.85 9.36
C LEU A 53 -3.71 6.31 8.81
N LYS A 54 -3.82 6.39 7.49
CA LYS A 54 -4.99 6.92 6.78
C LYS A 54 -5.68 5.85 5.94
N PRO A 55 -7.01 5.91 5.73
CA PRO A 55 -7.68 5.06 4.75
C PRO A 55 -7.05 5.22 3.37
N PHE A 56 -6.87 4.13 2.65
CA PHE A 56 -6.33 4.17 1.30
C PHE A 56 -7.39 4.70 0.32
N LYS A 57 -7.00 5.71 -0.45
CA LYS A 57 -7.79 6.26 -1.55
C LYS A 57 -6.94 6.23 -2.82
N ALA A 58 -7.40 5.46 -3.81
CA ALA A 58 -6.63 5.23 -5.03
C ALA A 58 -6.39 6.51 -5.83
N GLU A 59 -7.39 7.40 -5.89
CA GLU A 59 -7.30 8.69 -6.58
C GLU A 59 -6.22 9.57 -5.96
N GLU A 60 -6.30 9.84 -4.65
CA GLU A 60 -5.30 10.64 -3.92
C GLU A 60 -3.89 10.03 -4.03
N PHE A 61 -3.78 8.71 -4.04
CA PHE A 61 -2.50 8.03 -4.22
C PHE A 61 -1.92 8.22 -5.62
N VAL A 62 -2.75 8.10 -6.66
CA VAL A 62 -2.32 8.32 -8.05
C VAL A 62 -1.94 9.78 -8.26
N GLU A 63 -2.73 10.72 -7.75
CA GLU A 63 -2.42 12.15 -7.79
C GLU A 63 -1.07 12.44 -7.13
N ALA A 64 -0.82 11.92 -5.93
CA ALA A 64 0.46 12.08 -5.23
C ALA A 64 1.64 11.48 -6.01
N LEU A 65 1.44 10.33 -6.68
CA LEU A 65 2.48 9.66 -7.47
C LEU A 65 2.92 10.48 -8.69
N PHE A 66 2.01 11.26 -9.29
CA PHE A 66 2.29 12.08 -10.48
C PHE A 66 2.51 13.56 -10.17
N ALA A 67 2.22 14.01 -8.95
CA ALA A 67 2.47 15.39 -8.51
C ALA A 67 3.96 15.71 -8.27
N GLU A 68 4.81 14.69 -8.09
CA GLU A 68 6.27 14.84 -8.02
C GLU A 68 6.97 14.80 -9.41
N GLY A 69 6.21 14.97 -10.51
CA GLY A 69 6.69 14.97 -11.89
C GLY A 69 6.98 16.35 -12.48
#